data_AF-A0A2M8XV23-F1
#
_entry.id   AF-A0A2M8XV23-F1
#
_cell.length_a   1.000
_cell.length_b   1.000
_cell.length_c   1.000
_cell.angle_alpha   90.00
_cell.angle_beta   90.00
_cell.angle_gamma   90.00
#
_symmetry.space_group_name_H-M   'P 1'
#
loop_
_entity.id
_entity.type
_entity.pdbx_description
1 polymer ?
#
loop_
_entity_poly.entity_id
_entity_poly.type
_entity_poly.pdbx_seq_one_letter_code
_entity_poly.pdbx_strand_id
1 'polypeptide(L)'
;MSIYSNIYEKVSLLIDNRDFIIPNKQPNDSYFPTYLENLLNEYIKFYQNNLSTFIDDVVPFSDENGVKKKNVTINKIKFLSETIIRTVNLHYEGKTYQASKYFIENLNNESINDLIFSSKVSINTDFYRARKDDGNQFKASDLFHINYDLRHIVSTKRYSIPGLPALYFGNTTYVCWEEFDKSQFRDLWFVKMQNQQELNVTVIQRIEDFLLDLEKLHDDFKLTYLLSYLVTFPLTLATTIKVKNSKGNFKPEYIIPQMLLEYISNNETIDGIKFPSTKVNYNSLHNLQAYNYVFPVRKIKESGFCDELTNIFFTTHPTSLNFEEILDNPHRKASVAGFGIPKDDKEIELIEEVRVEYNKTAFGKLENKLQKRNLYKIK
;
A
#
# COMPACT_ATOMS: atom_id res chain seq x y z
N MET A 1 -17.11 -30.26 -6.27
CA MET A 1 -16.05 -29.28 -6.57
C MET A 1 -16.46 -28.55 -7.83
N SER A 2 -16.59 -27.21 -7.79
CA SER A 2 -17.06 -26.44 -8.95
C SER A 2 -16.01 -26.45 -10.07
N ILE A 3 -16.41 -26.18 -11.32
CA ILE A 3 -15.46 -26.05 -12.44
C ILE A 3 -14.38 -25.00 -12.13
N TYR A 4 -14.76 -23.94 -11.42
CA TYR A 4 -13.87 -22.86 -11.00
C TYR A 4 -12.87 -23.30 -9.94
N SER A 5 -13.26 -24.15 -8.98
CA SER A 5 -12.31 -24.73 -8.00
C SER A 5 -11.25 -25.60 -8.68
N ASN A 6 -11.64 -26.43 -9.67
CA ASN A 6 -10.69 -27.27 -10.41
C ASN A 6 -9.71 -26.43 -11.24
N ILE A 7 -10.20 -25.37 -11.89
CA ILE A 7 -9.33 -24.43 -12.61
C ILE A 7 -8.37 -23.74 -11.64
N TYR A 8 -8.87 -23.28 -10.50
CA TYR A 8 -8.04 -22.66 -9.46
C TYR A 8 -6.90 -23.58 -9.02
N GLU A 9 -7.17 -24.84 -8.66
CA GLU A 9 -6.14 -25.78 -8.23
C GLU A 9 -5.03 -25.96 -9.27
N LYS A 10 -5.37 -26.01 -10.56
CA LYS A 10 -4.38 -26.10 -11.63
C LYS A 10 -3.56 -24.84 -11.77
N VAL A 11 -4.22 -23.67 -11.77
CA VAL A 11 -3.54 -22.37 -11.92
C VAL A 11 -2.67 -22.08 -10.71
N SER A 12 -3.11 -22.38 -9.49
CA SER A 12 -2.35 -22.10 -8.26
C SER A 12 -1.00 -22.82 -8.21
N LEU A 13 -0.89 -24.00 -8.84
CA LEU A 13 0.37 -24.74 -8.94
C LEU A 13 1.38 -24.09 -9.89
N LEU A 14 0.93 -23.17 -10.75
CA LEU A 14 1.75 -22.43 -11.72
C LEU A 14 2.16 -21.05 -11.20
N ILE A 15 1.64 -20.63 -10.03
CA ILE A 15 1.97 -19.35 -9.41
C ILE A 15 3.19 -19.55 -8.50
N ASP A 16 4.33 -19.02 -8.93
CA ASP A 16 5.53 -18.93 -8.11
C ASP A 16 5.75 -17.49 -7.66
N ASN A 17 6.03 -17.29 -6.37
CA ASN A 17 6.29 -15.96 -5.81
C ASN A 17 7.43 -15.22 -6.54
N ARG A 18 8.38 -15.97 -7.13
CA ARG A 18 9.52 -15.43 -7.88
C ARG A 18 9.11 -14.70 -9.15
N ASP A 19 7.94 -14.98 -9.70
CA ASP A 19 7.41 -14.32 -10.90
C ASP A 19 6.73 -12.98 -10.60
N PHE A 20 6.49 -12.68 -9.31
CA PHE A 20 5.75 -11.50 -8.86
C PHE A 20 6.58 -10.62 -7.90
N ILE A 21 7.91 -10.63 -8.06
CA ILE A 21 8.84 -9.90 -7.19
C ILE A 21 8.58 -8.39 -7.28
N ILE A 22 8.30 -7.79 -6.12
CA ILE A 22 8.23 -6.35 -5.89
C ILE A 22 8.88 -6.04 -4.52
N PRO A 23 9.41 -4.82 -4.30
CA PRO A 23 9.58 -3.72 -5.26
C PRO A 23 10.76 -3.94 -6.24
N ASN A 24 10.55 -3.57 -7.50
CA ASN A 24 11.55 -3.67 -8.56
C ASN A 24 12.57 -2.51 -8.53
N LYS A 25 13.84 -2.78 -8.91
CA LYS A 25 14.91 -1.79 -8.97
C LYS A 25 15.36 -1.54 -10.41
N GLN A 26 15.16 -0.31 -10.88
CA GLN A 26 15.63 0.13 -12.18
C GLN A 26 17.18 0.09 -12.26
N PRO A 27 17.78 -0.44 -13.34
CA PRO A 27 19.21 -0.33 -13.60
C PRO A 27 19.72 1.11 -13.72
N ASN A 28 20.99 1.36 -13.36
CA ASN A 28 21.56 2.71 -13.37
C ASN A 28 21.62 3.35 -14.76
N ASP A 29 21.81 2.56 -15.81
CA ASP A 29 22.00 3.09 -17.17
C ASP A 29 20.72 3.05 -18.02
N SER A 30 19.58 2.66 -17.44
CA SER A 30 18.32 2.57 -18.18
C SER A 30 17.52 3.88 -18.14
N TYR A 31 16.75 4.10 -19.20
CA TYR A 31 15.72 5.13 -19.28
C TYR A 31 14.41 4.62 -18.68
N PHE A 32 13.77 5.39 -17.79
CA PHE A 32 12.64 4.90 -16.99
C PHE A 32 11.44 4.44 -17.83
N PRO A 33 10.96 5.19 -18.84
CA PRO A 33 9.86 4.71 -19.70
C PRO A 33 10.15 3.37 -20.37
N THR A 34 11.34 3.20 -20.95
CA THR A 34 11.76 1.92 -21.56
C THR A 34 11.86 0.80 -20.54
N TYR A 35 12.37 1.08 -19.34
CA TYR A 35 12.43 0.10 -18.26
C TYR A 35 11.03 -0.37 -17.82
N LEU A 36 10.10 0.57 -17.59
CA LEU A 36 8.72 0.26 -17.23
C LEU A 36 8.02 -0.54 -18.33
N GLU A 37 8.17 -0.14 -19.58
CA GLU A 37 7.61 -0.85 -20.73
C GLU A 37 8.14 -2.29 -20.82
N ASN A 38 9.46 -2.48 -20.65
CA ASN A 38 10.04 -3.82 -20.63
C ASN A 38 9.50 -4.67 -19.47
N LEU A 39 9.41 -4.11 -18.27
CA LEU A 39 8.87 -4.79 -17.09
C LEU A 39 7.42 -5.27 -17.32
N LEU A 40 6.58 -4.42 -17.92
CA LEU A 40 5.20 -4.77 -18.25
C LEU A 40 5.12 -5.81 -19.38
N ASN A 41 5.96 -5.68 -20.41
CA ASN A 41 6.03 -6.64 -21.52
C ASN A 41 6.54 -8.01 -21.06
N GLU A 42 7.47 -8.07 -20.11
CA GLU A 42 7.93 -9.31 -19.47
C GLU A 42 6.78 -9.99 -18.73
N TYR A 43 5.99 -9.23 -17.96
CA TYR A 43 4.80 -9.78 -17.30
C TYR A 43 3.75 -10.31 -18.29
N ILE A 44 3.47 -9.57 -19.37
CA ILE A 44 2.58 -10.03 -20.44
C ILE A 44 3.07 -11.36 -21.03
N LYS A 45 4.36 -11.47 -21.35
CA LYS A 45 4.96 -12.71 -21.89
C LYS A 45 4.86 -13.86 -20.89
N PHE A 46 5.15 -13.59 -19.62
CA PHE A 46 5.01 -14.57 -18.54
C PHE A 46 3.58 -15.11 -18.50
N TYR A 47 2.58 -14.23 -18.44
CA TYR A 47 1.18 -14.65 -18.39
C TYR A 47 0.80 -15.46 -19.63
N GLN A 48 1.19 -14.99 -20.82
CA GLN A 48 0.88 -15.68 -22.08
C GLN A 48 1.46 -17.09 -22.14
N ASN A 49 2.72 -17.25 -21.72
CA ASN A 49 3.43 -18.52 -21.83
C ASN A 49 3.02 -19.53 -20.75
N ASN A 50 2.71 -19.06 -19.54
CA ASN A 50 2.54 -19.93 -18.39
C ASN A 50 1.07 -20.08 -17.94
N LEU A 51 0.21 -19.08 -18.14
CA LEU A 51 -1.12 -19.03 -17.53
C LEU A 51 -2.27 -18.99 -18.55
N SER A 52 -2.06 -18.41 -19.74
CA SER A 52 -3.13 -18.16 -20.72
C SER A 52 -3.88 -19.43 -21.14
N THR A 53 -3.20 -20.56 -21.35
CA THR A 53 -3.84 -21.82 -21.76
C THR A 53 -4.66 -22.47 -20.64
N PHE A 54 -4.41 -22.11 -19.38
CA PHE A 54 -5.14 -22.62 -18.22
C PHE A 54 -6.26 -21.68 -17.76
N ILE A 55 -6.17 -20.39 -18.13
CA ILE A 55 -7.14 -19.37 -17.76
C ILE A 55 -8.01 -19.02 -18.98
N ASP A 56 -7.43 -18.41 -20.01
CA ASP A 56 -8.19 -17.82 -21.13
C ASP A 56 -8.83 -18.87 -22.06
N ASP A 57 -8.27 -20.07 -22.13
CA ASP A 57 -8.83 -21.17 -22.94
C ASP A 57 -9.86 -22.02 -22.17
N VAL A 58 -9.81 -22.00 -20.83
CA VAL A 58 -10.57 -22.94 -19.98
C VAL A 58 -11.69 -22.24 -19.22
N VAL A 59 -11.47 -21.02 -18.71
CA VAL A 59 -12.47 -20.29 -17.95
C VAL A 59 -13.59 -19.87 -18.91
N PRO A 60 -14.86 -20.21 -18.63
CA PRO A 60 -15.98 -19.95 -19.53
C PRO A 60 -16.45 -18.49 -19.45
N PHE A 61 -15.56 -17.53 -19.70
CA PHE A 61 -15.94 -16.12 -19.77
C PHE A 61 -17.00 -15.94 -20.85
N SER A 62 -18.13 -15.35 -20.47
CA SER A 62 -19.25 -15.09 -21.38
C SER A 62 -19.72 -13.66 -21.20
N ASP A 63 -20.22 -13.03 -22.26
CA ASP A 63 -20.92 -11.76 -22.12
C ASP A 63 -22.36 -11.93 -21.60
N GLU A 64 -23.07 -10.82 -21.44
CA GLU A 64 -24.47 -10.76 -21.02
C GLU A 64 -25.42 -11.57 -21.92
N ASN A 65 -25.02 -11.85 -23.16
CA ASN A 65 -25.78 -12.65 -24.12
C ASN A 65 -25.36 -14.13 -24.14
N GLY A 66 -24.46 -14.54 -23.23
CA GLY A 66 -23.95 -15.91 -23.13
C GLY A 66 -22.93 -16.28 -24.20
N VAL A 67 -22.40 -15.30 -24.95
CA VAL A 67 -21.38 -15.55 -25.98
C VAL A 67 -20.01 -15.71 -25.31
N LYS A 68 -19.38 -16.87 -25.54
CA LYS A 68 -18.05 -17.15 -25.00
C LYS A 68 -17.01 -16.16 -25.53
N LYS A 69 -16.31 -15.49 -24.63
CA LYS A 69 -15.16 -14.63 -24.91
C LYS A 69 -13.87 -15.38 -24.63
N LYS A 70 -12.93 -15.28 -25.56
CA LYS A 70 -11.55 -15.78 -25.40
C LYS A 70 -10.61 -14.64 -25.05
N ASN A 71 -9.46 -14.98 -24.47
CA ASN A 71 -8.38 -14.02 -24.19
C ASN A 71 -8.81 -12.86 -23.28
N VAL A 72 -9.81 -13.04 -22.43
CA VAL A 72 -10.38 -11.98 -21.60
C VAL A 72 -9.34 -11.43 -20.62
N THR A 73 -8.68 -12.28 -19.87
CA THR A 73 -7.74 -11.88 -18.83
C THR A 73 -6.48 -11.26 -19.43
N ILE A 74 -5.90 -11.90 -20.46
CA ILE A 74 -4.74 -11.35 -21.16
C ILE A 74 -5.03 -10.01 -21.84
N ASN A 75 -6.22 -9.83 -22.42
CA ASN A 75 -6.60 -8.55 -23.02
C ASN A 75 -6.72 -7.44 -21.97
N LYS A 76 -7.25 -7.75 -20.77
CA LYS A 76 -7.28 -6.80 -19.65
C LYS A 76 -5.88 -6.44 -19.16
N ILE A 77 -4.97 -7.41 -19.04
CA ILE A 77 -3.56 -7.18 -18.68
C ILE A 77 -2.87 -6.26 -19.69
N LYS A 78 -3.03 -6.54 -20.99
CA LYS A 78 -2.47 -5.72 -22.07
C LYS A 78 -3.04 -4.30 -22.05
N PHE A 79 -4.35 -4.17 -21.93
CA PHE A 79 -5.03 -2.88 -21.87
C PHE A 79 -4.53 -2.02 -20.70
N LEU A 80 -4.41 -2.59 -19.50
CA LEU A 80 -3.88 -1.87 -18.34
C LEU A 80 -2.40 -1.49 -18.52
N SER A 81 -1.60 -2.40 -19.10
CA SER A 81 -0.17 -2.15 -19.38
C SER A 81 0.01 -1.02 -20.41
N GLU A 82 -0.73 -1.04 -21.51
CA GLU A 82 -0.75 0.02 -22.52
C GLU A 82 -1.22 1.34 -21.93
N THR A 83 -2.23 1.29 -21.04
CA THR A 83 -2.72 2.47 -20.33
C THR A 83 -1.61 3.13 -19.52
N ILE A 84 -0.86 2.33 -18.76
CA ILE A 84 0.28 2.78 -17.96
C ILE A 84 1.39 3.36 -18.84
N ILE A 85 1.80 2.64 -19.89
CA ILE A 85 2.87 3.06 -20.80
C ILE A 85 2.52 4.40 -21.46
N ARG A 86 1.30 4.51 -22.00
CA ARG A 86 0.84 5.74 -22.67
C ARG A 86 0.74 6.92 -21.70
N THR A 87 0.30 6.68 -20.47
CA THR A 87 0.25 7.70 -19.40
C THR A 87 1.64 8.25 -19.10
N VAL A 88 2.63 7.39 -18.94
CA VAL A 88 4.03 7.81 -18.70
C VAL A 88 4.57 8.59 -19.90
N ASN A 89 4.35 8.11 -21.12
CA ASN A 89 4.81 8.81 -22.32
C ASN A 89 4.20 10.21 -22.46
N LEU A 90 2.89 10.36 -22.25
CA LEU A 90 2.22 11.66 -22.24
C LEU A 90 2.79 12.60 -21.17
N HIS A 91 3.12 12.08 -19.98
CA HIS A 91 3.74 12.86 -18.92
C HIS A 91 5.13 13.35 -19.33
N TYR A 92 5.95 12.48 -19.94
CA TYR A 92 7.29 12.83 -20.44
C TYR A 92 7.26 13.81 -21.62
N GLU A 93 6.19 13.82 -22.41
CA GLU A 93 5.92 14.83 -23.44
C GLU A 93 5.49 16.20 -22.85
N GLY A 94 5.42 16.34 -21.52
CA GLY A 94 4.95 17.54 -20.82
C GLY A 94 3.43 17.72 -20.83
N LYS A 95 2.67 16.72 -21.29
CA LYS A 95 1.20 16.75 -21.42
C LYS A 95 0.53 16.19 -20.16
N THR A 96 0.87 16.74 -19.00
CA THR A 96 0.45 16.23 -17.68
C THR A 96 -1.07 16.07 -17.53
N TYR A 97 -1.85 17.07 -17.98
CA TYR A 97 -3.31 17.00 -17.99
C TYR A 97 -3.84 15.84 -18.87
N GLN A 98 -3.25 15.64 -20.05
CA GLN A 98 -3.66 14.56 -20.95
C GLN A 98 -3.28 13.19 -20.37
N ALA A 99 -2.12 13.08 -19.72
CA ALA A 99 -1.71 11.87 -19.01
C ALA A 99 -2.72 11.50 -17.92
N SER A 100 -3.08 12.47 -17.07
CA SER A 100 -4.08 12.28 -16.01
C SER A 100 -5.45 11.87 -16.56
N LYS A 101 -5.97 12.66 -17.51
CA LYS A 101 -7.25 12.38 -18.17
C LYS A 101 -7.28 10.98 -18.78
N TYR A 102 -6.24 10.63 -19.54
CA TYR A 102 -6.14 9.32 -20.19
C TYR A 102 -6.10 8.18 -19.16
N PHE A 103 -5.35 8.32 -18.08
CA PHE A 103 -5.29 7.32 -17.02
C PHE A 103 -6.65 7.13 -16.33
N ILE A 104 -7.30 8.21 -15.93
CA ILE A 104 -8.60 8.20 -15.23
C ILE A 104 -9.70 7.60 -16.12
N GLU A 105 -9.80 8.02 -17.39
CA GLU A 105 -10.79 7.51 -18.33
C GLU A 105 -10.64 5.99 -18.56
N ASN A 106 -9.40 5.50 -18.66
CA ASN A 106 -9.16 4.07 -18.90
C ASN A 106 -9.30 3.21 -17.63
N LEU A 107 -9.03 3.74 -16.42
CA LEU A 107 -9.36 3.03 -15.18
C LEU A 107 -10.87 2.92 -14.94
N ASN A 108 -11.65 3.87 -15.43
CA ASN A 108 -13.12 3.83 -15.40
C ASN A 108 -13.73 2.90 -16.47
N ASN A 109 -12.92 2.27 -17.32
CA ASN A 109 -13.42 1.30 -18.28
C ASN A 109 -14.03 0.10 -17.55
N GLU A 110 -15.23 -0.33 -17.96
CA GLU A 110 -15.96 -1.47 -17.38
C GLU A 110 -15.14 -2.78 -17.34
N SER A 111 -14.14 -2.91 -18.21
CA SER A 111 -13.26 -4.09 -18.20
C SER A 111 -12.34 -4.14 -16.98
N ILE A 112 -12.10 -3.01 -16.32
CA ILE A 112 -11.06 -2.81 -15.32
C ILE A 112 -11.59 -2.21 -14.01
N ASN A 113 -12.59 -1.31 -14.06
CA ASN A 113 -13.07 -0.56 -12.90
C ASN A 113 -13.41 -1.46 -11.71
N ASP A 114 -14.16 -2.53 -11.92
CA ASP A 114 -14.59 -3.49 -10.90
C ASP A 114 -13.43 -4.24 -10.21
N LEU A 115 -12.24 -4.22 -10.82
CA LEU A 115 -11.04 -4.91 -10.31
C LEU A 115 -10.18 -4.00 -9.42
N ILE A 116 -10.34 -2.69 -9.52
CA ILE A 116 -9.50 -1.70 -8.79
C ILE A 116 -10.05 -1.41 -7.39
N PHE A 117 -11.32 -1.74 -7.13
CA PHE A 117 -11.94 -1.65 -5.80
C PHE A 117 -11.55 -2.86 -4.97
N SER A 118 -10.73 -2.70 -3.92
CA SER A 118 -10.35 -3.88 -3.14
C SER A 118 -10.04 -3.64 -1.68
N SER A 119 -10.87 -4.32 -0.87
CA SER A 119 -10.79 -4.50 0.57
C SER A 119 -11.38 -3.37 1.41
N LYS A 120 -12.10 -3.83 2.43
CA LYS A 120 -12.67 -3.03 3.49
C LYS A 120 -11.68 -2.99 4.64
N VAL A 121 -11.39 -1.80 5.11
CA VAL A 121 -10.76 -1.57 6.41
C VAL A 121 -11.88 -1.50 7.44
N SER A 122 -11.93 -2.49 8.33
CA SER A 122 -12.91 -2.53 9.41
C SER A 122 -12.83 -1.29 10.30
N ILE A 123 -13.97 -0.86 10.84
CA ILE A 123 -14.02 0.14 11.90
C ILE A 123 -13.07 -0.23 13.06
N ASN A 124 -12.48 0.78 13.69
CA ASN A 124 -11.53 0.66 14.79
C ASN A 124 -10.20 -0.01 14.42
N THR A 125 -9.79 0.03 13.15
CA THR A 125 -8.45 -0.39 12.72
C THR A 125 -7.42 0.64 13.18
N ASP A 126 -6.39 0.17 13.88
CA ASP A 126 -5.28 0.99 14.34
C ASP A 126 -4.22 1.16 13.23
N PHE A 127 -3.77 2.41 13.07
CA PHE A 127 -2.68 2.82 12.21
C PHE A 127 -1.68 3.66 13.03
N TYR A 128 -0.50 3.87 12.46
CA TYR A 128 0.55 4.67 13.07
C TYR A 128 1.05 5.73 12.10
N ARG A 129 1.49 6.85 12.66
CA ARG A 129 2.16 7.89 11.90
C ARG A 129 3.33 8.42 12.69
N ALA A 130 4.43 8.67 11.98
CA ALA A 130 5.62 9.23 12.56
C ALA A 130 5.90 10.63 12.03
N ARG A 131 6.56 11.43 12.84
CA ARG A 131 7.16 12.72 12.48
C ARG A 131 8.55 12.79 13.10
N LYS A 132 9.50 13.36 12.34
CA LYS A 132 10.86 13.58 12.86
C LYS A 132 10.84 14.68 13.92
N ASP A 133 11.58 14.45 14.99
CA ASP A 133 11.80 15.43 16.04
C ASP A 133 12.43 16.70 15.47
N ASP A 134 11.87 17.84 15.85
CA ASP A 134 12.35 19.18 15.53
C ASP A 134 12.69 20.00 16.78
N GLY A 135 12.78 19.33 17.94
CA GLY A 135 13.10 19.94 19.23
C GLY A 135 11.89 20.52 19.95
N ASN A 136 10.70 20.48 19.35
CA ASN A 136 9.46 20.94 19.97
C ASN A 136 8.60 19.78 20.47
N GLN A 137 7.80 20.05 21.49
CA GLN A 137 6.75 19.12 21.91
C GLN A 137 5.60 19.15 20.90
N PHE A 138 5.31 18.00 20.29
CA PHE A 138 4.21 17.91 19.32
C PHE A 138 2.84 17.78 19.99
N LYS A 139 1.87 18.45 19.39
CA LYS A 139 0.43 18.17 19.54
C LYS A 139 0.00 17.13 18.53
N ALA A 140 -1.14 16.49 18.79
CA ALA A 140 -1.69 15.49 17.86
C ALA A 140 -1.94 16.06 16.45
N SER A 141 -2.35 17.34 16.36
CA SER A 141 -2.53 18.08 15.11
C SER A 141 -1.25 18.17 14.27
N ASP A 142 -0.08 18.20 14.90
CA ASP A 142 1.21 18.31 14.21
C ASP A 142 1.59 17.03 13.46
N LEU A 143 0.97 15.90 13.83
CA LEU A 143 1.11 14.62 13.16
C LEU A 143 -0.11 14.28 12.30
N PHE A 144 -1.04 15.21 12.04
CA PHE A 144 -2.10 15.00 11.05
C PHE A 144 -1.60 15.36 9.63
N HIS A 145 -2.50 15.58 8.67
CA HIS A 145 -2.09 16.11 7.37
C HIS A 145 -1.73 17.60 7.50
N ILE A 146 -0.96 18.14 6.55
CA ILE A 146 -0.57 19.56 6.57
C ILE A 146 -1.81 20.43 6.42
N ASN A 147 -1.91 21.50 7.22
CA ASN A 147 -2.97 22.49 7.13
C ASN A 147 -3.08 23.11 5.72
N TYR A 148 -4.30 23.45 5.29
CA TYR A 148 -4.51 24.02 3.95
C TYR A 148 -3.76 25.36 3.71
N ASP A 149 -3.60 26.17 4.77
CA ASP A 149 -2.85 27.42 4.79
C ASP A 149 -1.33 27.21 4.68
N LEU A 150 -0.85 26.00 4.95
CA LEU A 150 0.55 25.60 4.82
C LEU A 150 0.83 24.77 3.57
N ARG A 151 -0.01 24.84 2.53
CA ARG A 151 0.15 24.02 1.31
C ARG A 151 1.49 24.19 0.59
N HIS A 152 2.16 25.32 0.76
CA HIS A 152 3.47 25.59 0.16
C HIS A 152 4.59 24.66 0.66
N ILE A 153 4.42 24.00 1.82
CA ILE A 153 5.36 22.99 2.33
C ILE A 153 4.95 21.55 1.98
N VAL A 154 3.86 21.33 1.24
CA VAL A 154 3.44 20.00 0.79
C VAL A 154 4.39 19.51 -0.31
N SER A 155 5.43 18.79 0.12
CA SER A 155 6.39 18.13 -0.77
C SER A 155 5.80 16.94 -1.52
N THR A 156 6.39 16.58 -2.66
CA THR A 156 6.02 15.38 -3.41
C THR A 156 6.44 14.10 -2.69
N LYS A 157 5.50 13.17 -2.55
CA LYS A 157 5.69 11.77 -2.14
C LYS A 157 5.21 10.86 -3.27
N ARG A 158 5.28 9.54 -3.03
CA ARG A 158 4.87 8.52 -4.00
C ARG A 158 3.42 8.73 -4.43
N TYR A 159 2.49 8.70 -3.48
CA TYR A 159 1.08 8.98 -3.72
C TYR A 159 0.76 10.38 -3.23
N SER A 160 1.06 11.43 -4.00
CA SER A 160 0.77 12.83 -3.62
C SER A 160 0.46 13.68 -4.84
N ILE A 161 -0.28 14.77 -4.67
CA ILE A 161 -0.38 15.82 -5.68
C ILE A 161 0.28 17.08 -5.11
N PRO A 162 1.20 17.76 -5.82
CA PRO A 162 1.82 18.99 -5.32
C PRO A 162 0.79 20.00 -4.81
N GLY A 163 0.96 20.46 -3.57
CA GLY A 163 0.03 21.41 -2.94
C GLY A 163 -1.29 20.81 -2.42
N LEU A 164 -1.53 19.51 -2.60
CA LEU A 164 -2.68 18.80 -2.04
C LEU A 164 -2.27 17.99 -0.80
N PRO A 165 -2.69 18.39 0.41
CA PRO A 165 -2.45 17.59 1.60
C PRO A 165 -3.04 16.18 1.49
N ALA A 166 -2.37 15.20 2.09
CA ALA A 166 -2.88 13.84 2.23
C ALA A 166 -2.44 13.25 3.57
N LEU A 167 -3.22 12.30 4.06
CA LEU A 167 -2.99 11.65 5.35
C LEU A 167 -2.38 10.26 5.13
N TYR A 168 -1.08 10.15 5.37
CA TYR A 168 -0.32 8.90 5.32
C TYR A 168 -0.23 8.23 6.67
N PHE A 169 -0.35 6.91 6.67
CA PHE A 169 -0.09 6.06 7.82
C PHE A 169 0.75 4.84 7.45
N GLY A 170 1.35 4.21 8.45
CA GLY A 170 1.80 2.83 8.41
C GLY A 170 0.88 1.93 9.26
N ASN A 171 0.74 0.66 8.90
CA ASN A 171 0.08 -0.32 9.79
C ASN A 171 0.94 -0.71 11.00
N THR A 172 2.23 -0.36 10.98
CA THR A 172 3.20 -0.58 12.05
C THR A 172 4.09 0.64 12.23
N THR A 173 4.65 0.80 13.43
CA THR A 173 5.70 1.80 13.69
C THR A 173 7.00 1.43 12.96
N TYR A 174 7.23 0.15 12.67
CA TYR A 174 8.34 -0.31 11.83
C TYR A 174 8.27 0.24 10.40
N VAL A 175 7.13 0.11 9.70
CA VAL A 175 7.03 0.66 8.33
C VAL A 175 7.15 2.19 8.33
N CYS A 176 6.66 2.86 9.39
CA CYS A 176 6.89 4.29 9.56
C CYS A 176 8.39 4.63 9.65
N TRP A 177 9.16 3.87 10.44
CA TRP A 177 10.61 4.05 10.58
C TRP A 177 11.37 3.81 9.26
N GLU A 178 10.97 2.81 8.49
CA GLU A 178 11.48 2.55 7.14
C GLU A 178 11.23 3.74 6.20
N GLU A 179 10.06 4.38 6.28
CA GLU A 179 9.76 5.59 5.50
C GLU A 179 10.64 6.80 5.86
N PHE A 180 11.16 6.85 7.08
CA PHE A 180 12.16 7.82 7.55
C PHE A 180 13.62 7.39 7.31
N ASP A 181 13.85 6.50 6.33
CA ASP A 181 15.18 6.05 5.92
C ASP A 181 15.99 5.47 7.09
N LYS A 182 15.31 4.77 8.00
CA LYS A 182 15.92 4.14 9.17
C LYS A 182 16.70 5.13 10.04
N SER A 183 16.18 6.36 10.18
CA SER A 183 16.74 7.36 11.10
C SER A 183 16.84 6.81 12.53
N GLN A 184 17.53 7.51 13.44
CA GLN A 184 17.50 7.07 14.84
C GLN A 184 16.05 7.00 15.31
N PHE A 185 15.62 5.84 15.81
CA PHE A 185 14.22 5.62 16.16
C PHE A 185 13.75 6.55 17.29
N ARG A 186 14.69 7.02 18.12
CA ARG A 186 14.44 8.00 19.20
C ARG A 186 14.16 9.41 18.67
N ASP A 187 14.58 9.74 17.45
CA ASP A 187 14.32 11.03 16.79
C ASP A 187 12.95 11.03 16.10
N LEU A 188 12.11 10.03 16.35
CA LEU A 188 10.78 9.91 15.78
C LEU A 188 9.73 9.98 16.86
N TRP A 189 8.76 10.86 16.64
CA TRP A 189 7.53 10.93 17.39
C TRP A 189 6.44 10.15 16.66
N PHE A 190 5.61 9.46 17.42
CA PHE A 190 4.56 8.59 16.93
C PHE A 190 3.21 8.95 17.55
N VAL A 191 2.18 8.76 16.74
CA VAL A 191 0.78 8.71 17.16
C VAL A 191 0.14 7.44 16.64
N LYS A 192 -0.87 6.95 17.37
CA LYS A 192 -1.84 6.01 16.84
C LYS A 192 -2.99 6.81 16.23
N MET A 193 -3.47 6.35 15.09
CA MET A 193 -4.64 6.84 14.37
C MET A 193 -5.62 5.69 14.23
N GLN A 194 -6.91 5.93 14.45
CA GLN A 194 -7.93 4.89 14.37
C GLN A 194 -9.14 5.39 13.60
N ASN A 195 -9.56 4.64 12.58
CA ASN A 195 -10.78 4.95 11.82
C ASN A 195 -12.04 4.67 12.64
N GLN A 196 -12.98 5.60 12.63
CA GLN A 196 -14.26 5.55 13.33
C GLN A 196 -15.42 5.09 12.43
N GLN A 197 -15.12 4.70 11.19
CA GLN A 197 -16.05 4.08 10.26
C GLN A 197 -15.31 3.09 9.36
N GLU A 198 -16.03 2.17 8.73
CA GLU A 198 -15.47 1.31 7.68
C GLU A 198 -14.97 2.17 6.52
N LEU A 199 -13.84 1.77 5.92
CA LEU A 199 -13.25 2.46 4.77
C LEU A 199 -13.07 1.48 3.62
N ASN A 200 -13.28 1.95 2.39
CA ASN A 200 -12.91 1.21 1.20
C ASN A 200 -11.55 1.70 0.71
N VAL A 201 -10.63 0.78 0.44
CA VAL A 201 -9.32 1.14 -0.11
C VAL A 201 -9.09 0.46 -1.44
N THR A 202 -8.20 1.01 -2.25
CA THR A 202 -7.55 0.25 -3.32
C THR A 202 -6.31 -0.41 -2.75
N VAL A 203 -6.17 -1.72 -2.93
CA VAL A 203 -5.03 -2.48 -2.39
C VAL A 203 -4.01 -2.77 -3.49
N ILE A 204 -2.81 -2.23 -3.31
CA ILE A 204 -1.59 -2.73 -3.95
C ILE A 204 -0.97 -3.72 -2.97
N GLN A 205 -0.84 -4.99 -3.36
CA GLN A 205 -0.40 -6.07 -2.47
C GLN A 205 0.76 -6.86 -3.06
N ARG A 206 1.62 -7.38 -2.19
CA ARG A 206 2.60 -8.40 -2.54
C ARG A 206 1.94 -9.75 -2.77
N ILE A 207 2.51 -10.59 -3.63
CA ILE A 207 1.98 -11.92 -3.91
C ILE A 207 1.90 -12.78 -2.65
N GLU A 208 2.90 -12.70 -1.77
CA GLU A 208 2.96 -13.56 -0.58
C GLU A 208 1.84 -13.20 0.40
N ASP A 209 1.58 -11.91 0.58
CA ASP A 209 0.47 -11.44 1.42
C ASP A 209 -0.89 -11.74 0.76
N PHE A 210 -0.97 -11.62 -0.56
CA PHE A 210 -2.18 -11.94 -1.32
C PHE A 210 -2.54 -13.43 -1.21
N LEU A 211 -1.57 -14.34 -1.36
CA LEU A 211 -1.82 -15.79 -1.24
C LEU A 211 -2.29 -16.18 0.17
N LEU A 212 -1.73 -15.56 1.23
CA LEU A 212 -2.21 -15.77 2.60
C LEU A 212 -3.66 -15.30 2.80
N ASP A 213 -4.05 -14.19 2.18
CA ASP A 213 -5.44 -13.72 2.24
C ASP A 213 -6.36 -14.60 1.39
N LEU A 214 -5.87 -15.11 0.26
CA LEU A 214 -6.58 -16.02 -0.63
C LEU A 214 -6.93 -17.35 0.05
N GLU A 215 -6.02 -17.89 0.89
CA GLU A 215 -6.26 -19.12 1.66
C GLU A 215 -7.44 -19.02 2.62
N LYS A 216 -7.75 -17.82 3.11
CA LYS A 216 -8.86 -17.56 4.04
C LYS A 216 -10.22 -17.48 3.34
N LEU A 217 -10.23 -17.38 2.00
CA LEU A 217 -11.47 -17.29 1.23
C LEU A 217 -12.10 -18.67 1.02
N HIS A 218 -13.42 -18.67 0.85
CA HIS A 218 -14.14 -19.85 0.39
C HIS A 218 -13.68 -20.23 -1.04
N ASP A 219 -13.55 -21.53 -1.32
CA ASP A 219 -12.93 -22.05 -2.54
C ASP A 219 -13.57 -21.52 -3.84
N ASP A 220 -14.88 -21.26 -3.82
CA ASP A 220 -15.61 -20.73 -4.99
C ASP A 220 -15.20 -19.29 -5.37
N PHE A 221 -14.59 -18.52 -4.46
CA PHE A 221 -14.15 -17.14 -4.74
C PHE A 221 -12.65 -17.05 -5.08
N LYS A 222 -11.85 -18.08 -4.78
CA LYS A 222 -10.39 -18.03 -4.95
C LYS A 222 -9.97 -17.72 -6.38
N LEU A 223 -10.60 -18.35 -7.37
CA LEU A 223 -10.28 -18.08 -8.78
C LEU A 223 -10.55 -16.60 -9.13
N THR A 224 -11.71 -16.06 -8.76
CA THR A 224 -12.07 -14.67 -9.06
C THR A 224 -11.06 -13.68 -8.48
N TYR A 225 -10.67 -13.87 -7.22
CA TYR A 225 -9.68 -13.00 -6.58
C TYR A 225 -8.30 -13.14 -7.22
N LEU A 226 -7.88 -14.36 -7.57
CA LEU A 226 -6.62 -14.60 -8.29
C LEU A 226 -6.61 -13.90 -9.65
N LEU A 227 -7.71 -13.99 -10.41
CA LEU A 227 -7.83 -13.29 -11.69
C LEU A 227 -7.75 -11.77 -11.52
N SER A 228 -8.41 -11.21 -10.51
CA SER A 228 -8.32 -9.78 -10.20
C SER A 228 -6.88 -9.36 -9.88
N TYR A 229 -6.16 -10.15 -9.08
CA TYR A 229 -4.75 -9.90 -8.78
C TYR A 229 -3.88 -9.92 -10.04
N LEU A 230 -4.03 -10.94 -10.89
CA LEU A 230 -3.28 -11.06 -12.15
C LEU A 230 -3.55 -9.90 -13.09
N VAL A 231 -4.82 -9.49 -13.25
CA VAL A 231 -5.18 -8.35 -14.11
C VAL A 231 -4.62 -7.03 -13.58
N THR A 232 -4.59 -6.84 -12.26
CA THR A 232 -4.15 -5.58 -11.63
C THR A 232 -2.64 -5.54 -11.35
N PHE A 233 -1.92 -6.66 -11.48
CA PHE A 233 -0.48 -6.71 -11.25
C PHE A 233 0.36 -5.72 -12.08
N PRO A 234 0.02 -5.37 -13.35
CA PRO A 234 0.66 -4.26 -14.07
C PRO A 234 0.68 -2.94 -13.28
N LEU A 235 -0.42 -2.61 -12.58
CA LEU A 235 -0.51 -1.43 -11.73
C LEU A 235 0.37 -1.58 -10.48
N THR A 236 0.41 -2.77 -9.87
CA THR A 236 1.32 -3.09 -8.77
C THR A 236 2.78 -2.90 -9.18
N LEU A 237 3.19 -3.41 -10.34
CA LEU A 237 4.54 -3.22 -10.89
C LEU A 237 4.86 -1.73 -11.06
N ALA A 238 3.99 -0.98 -11.74
CA ALA A 238 4.20 0.43 -12.04
C ALA A 238 4.24 1.34 -10.80
N THR A 239 3.56 0.94 -9.72
CA THR A 239 3.46 1.75 -8.49
C THR A 239 4.51 1.41 -7.44
N THR A 240 5.21 0.28 -7.56
CA THR A 240 6.17 -0.24 -6.57
C THR A 240 7.62 -0.20 -7.02
N ILE A 241 7.96 0.49 -8.12
CA ILE A 241 9.35 0.69 -8.54
C ILE A 241 10.09 1.53 -7.49
N LYS A 242 11.28 1.08 -7.08
CA LYS A 242 12.16 1.81 -6.17
C LYS A 242 12.67 3.08 -6.83
N VAL A 243 12.61 4.19 -6.10
CA VAL A 243 13.14 5.47 -6.57
C VAL A 243 14.66 5.34 -6.77
N LYS A 244 15.11 5.58 -8.00
CA LYS A 244 16.53 5.57 -8.38
C LYS A 244 17.26 6.79 -7.81
N ASN A 245 16.67 7.98 -7.95
CA ASN A 245 17.26 9.25 -7.54
C ASN A 245 16.48 9.87 -6.36
N SER A 246 16.70 9.40 -5.13
CA SER A 246 15.92 9.81 -3.95
C SER A 246 16.00 11.32 -3.64
N LYS A 247 17.14 11.93 -3.91
CA LYS A 247 17.39 13.38 -3.75
C LYS A 247 16.89 14.24 -4.91
N GLY A 248 16.41 13.64 -6.00
CA GLY A 248 15.89 14.38 -7.16
C GLY A 248 14.55 15.05 -6.88
N ASN A 249 14.34 16.24 -7.42
CA ASN A 249 13.06 16.96 -7.33
C ASN A 249 11.95 16.23 -8.09
N PHE A 250 12.29 15.64 -9.23
CA PHE A 250 11.42 14.80 -10.03
C PHE A 250 11.81 13.33 -9.86
N LYS A 251 10.81 12.48 -9.64
CA LYS A 251 10.94 11.03 -9.47
C LYS A 251 9.97 10.37 -10.45
N PRO A 252 10.43 9.86 -11.60
CA PRO A 252 9.53 9.32 -12.61
C PRO A 252 8.75 8.09 -12.11
N GLU A 253 9.26 7.39 -11.10
CA GLU A 253 8.60 6.30 -10.41
C GLU A 253 7.31 6.73 -9.68
N TYR A 254 7.08 8.04 -9.53
CA TYR A 254 5.88 8.58 -8.90
C TYR A 254 4.76 8.90 -9.90
N ILE A 255 5.00 8.89 -11.22
CA ILE A 255 3.99 9.28 -12.21
C ILE A 255 2.69 8.49 -12.02
N ILE A 256 2.74 7.16 -12.10
CA ILE A 256 1.54 6.31 -11.97
C ILE A 256 0.94 6.35 -10.57
N PRO A 257 1.71 6.24 -9.46
CA PRO A 257 1.18 6.45 -8.11
C PRO A 257 0.43 7.77 -7.91
N GLN A 258 0.93 8.87 -8.46
CA GLN A 258 0.28 10.17 -8.32
C GLN A 258 -1.01 10.25 -9.14
N MET A 259 -1.04 9.67 -10.35
CA MET A 259 -2.28 9.56 -11.14
C MET A 259 -3.31 8.65 -10.46
N LEU A 260 -2.89 7.59 -9.77
CA LEU A 260 -3.78 6.74 -8.98
C LEU A 260 -4.36 7.48 -7.77
N LEU A 261 -3.56 8.31 -7.09
CA LEU A 261 -4.08 9.17 -6.03
C LEU A 261 -5.09 10.18 -6.60
N GLU A 262 -4.81 10.77 -7.76
CA GLU A 262 -5.73 11.70 -8.41
C GLU A 262 -7.07 11.03 -8.75
N TYR A 263 -7.02 9.83 -9.36
CA TYR A 263 -8.20 9.01 -9.61
C TYR A 263 -9.03 8.80 -8.33
N ILE A 264 -8.39 8.42 -7.23
CA ILE A 264 -9.08 8.15 -5.95
C ILE A 264 -9.58 9.43 -5.28
N SER A 265 -8.87 10.56 -5.41
CA SER A 265 -9.33 11.84 -4.87
C SER A 265 -10.62 12.35 -5.54
N ASN A 266 -10.89 11.91 -6.77
CA ASN A 266 -12.11 12.19 -7.53
C ASN A 266 -13.15 11.06 -7.42
N ASN A 267 -12.88 10.01 -6.65
CA ASN A 267 -13.74 8.87 -6.48
C ASN A 267 -14.50 8.95 -5.15
N GLU A 268 -15.82 8.77 -5.17
CA GLU A 268 -16.67 8.84 -3.97
C GLU A 268 -16.76 7.53 -3.19
N THR A 269 -16.36 6.40 -3.79
CA THR A 269 -16.52 5.06 -3.20
C THR A 269 -15.23 4.50 -2.59
N ILE A 270 -14.05 5.00 -2.99
CA ILE A 270 -12.73 4.60 -2.48
C ILE A 270 -12.13 5.71 -1.63
N ASP A 271 -11.90 5.44 -0.35
CA ASP A 271 -11.40 6.41 0.62
C ASP A 271 -9.88 6.56 0.60
N GLY A 272 -9.14 5.54 0.17
CA GLY A 272 -7.67 5.59 0.18
C GLY A 272 -6.98 4.45 -0.54
N ILE A 273 -5.65 4.38 -0.38
CA ILE A 273 -4.79 3.36 -0.99
C ILE A 273 -4.00 2.65 0.10
N LYS A 274 -4.03 1.32 0.13
CA LYS A 274 -3.09 0.46 0.88
C LYS A 274 -1.96 0.06 -0.07
N PHE A 275 -0.70 0.23 0.32
CA PHE A 275 0.44 -0.10 -0.55
C PHE A 275 1.67 -0.55 0.24
N PRO A 276 2.50 -1.46 -0.30
CA PRO A 276 3.74 -1.85 0.33
C PRO A 276 4.76 -0.71 0.26
N SER A 277 5.63 -0.61 1.26
CA SER A 277 6.77 0.30 1.19
C SER A 277 7.80 -0.23 0.20
N THR A 278 8.37 0.66 -0.62
CA THR A 278 9.51 0.29 -1.48
C THR A 278 10.85 0.29 -0.74
N LYS A 279 10.87 0.70 0.53
CA LYS A 279 12.07 0.81 1.37
C LYS A 279 12.26 -0.41 2.29
N VAL A 280 11.16 -1.06 2.68
CA VAL A 280 11.16 -2.27 3.52
C VAL A 280 11.94 -3.41 2.84
N ASN A 281 12.79 -4.08 3.61
CA ASN A 281 13.27 -5.41 3.27
C ASN A 281 12.22 -6.43 3.74
N TYR A 282 11.49 -7.04 2.82
CA TYR A 282 10.43 -7.97 3.18
C TYR A 282 10.93 -9.37 3.58
N ASN A 283 12.16 -9.73 3.20
CA ASN A 283 12.76 -11.00 3.58
C ASN A 283 13.11 -11.04 5.08
N SER A 284 13.25 -9.87 5.73
CA SER A 284 13.48 -9.77 7.17
C SER A 284 12.19 -9.77 8.00
N LEU A 285 11.02 -9.99 7.37
CA LEU A 285 9.74 -10.03 8.04
C LEU A 285 9.14 -11.44 7.96
N HIS A 286 8.67 -11.97 9.08
CA HIS A 286 8.00 -13.26 9.15
C HIS A 286 6.63 -13.09 9.80
N ASN A 287 5.57 -13.49 9.11
CA ASN A 287 4.15 -13.28 9.50
C ASN A 287 3.78 -11.82 9.84
N LEU A 288 4.63 -10.87 9.46
CA LEU A 288 4.46 -9.44 9.72
C LEU A 288 4.24 -8.69 8.42
N GLN A 289 3.04 -8.15 8.26
CA GLN A 289 2.72 -7.26 7.14
C GLN A 289 3.22 -5.84 7.44
N ALA A 290 3.85 -5.20 6.45
CA ALA A 290 4.32 -3.82 6.52
C ALA A 290 3.78 -3.01 5.33
N TYR A 291 2.68 -2.30 5.57
CA TYR A 291 1.95 -1.54 4.57
C TYR A 291 1.74 -0.09 5.00
N ASN A 292 1.84 0.81 4.03
CA ASN A 292 1.42 2.18 4.17
C ASN A 292 -0.03 2.34 3.69
N TYR A 293 -0.67 3.39 4.18
CA TYR A 293 -1.97 3.86 3.75
C TYR A 293 -1.88 5.33 3.40
N VAL A 294 -2.65 5.78 2.42
CA VAL A 294 -2.84 7.20 2.12
C VAL A 294 -4.32 7.49 1.89
N PHE A 295 -4.80 8.55 2.54
CA PHE A 295 -6.15 9.06 2.40
C PHE A 295 -6.06 10.50 1.89
N PRO A 296 -6.43 10.79 0.62
CA PRO A 296 -6.39 12.15 0.09
C PRO A 296 -7.47 13.03 0.71
N VAL A 297 -7.22 14.34 0.76
CA VAL A 297 -8.29 15.30 1.04
C VAL A 297 -9.14 15.48 -0.23
N ARG A 298 -10.48 15.43 -0.10
CA ARG A 298 -11.41 15.63 -1.22
C ARG A 298 -11.95 17.05 -1.30
N LYS A 299 -12.38 17.59 -0.15
CA LYS A 299 -12.89 18.97 -0.03
C LYS A 299 -11.78 19.90 0.44
N ILE A 300 -11.58 21.01 -0.27
CA ILE A 300 -10.54 22.00 0.04
C ILE A 300 -11.12 23.14 0.86
N LYS A 301 -10.35 23.62 1.86
CA LYS A 301 -10.65 24.83 2.62
C LYS A 301 -9.51 25.84 2.49
N GLU A 302 -9.75 27.06 2.95
CA GLU A 302 -8.75 28.12 3.05
C GLU A 302 -7.70 27.82 4.14
N SER A 303 -8.13 27.27 5.27
CA SER A 303 -7.28 26.99 6.43
C SER A 303 -7.67 25.73 7.18
N GLY A 304 -6.76 25.22 8.01
CA GLY A 304 -7.01 24.11 8.94
C GLY A 304 -7.00 22.73 8.28
N PHE A 305 -7.74 21.80 8.89
CA PHE A 305 -7.78 20.39 8.49
C PHE A 305 -9.03 20.02 7.67
N CYS A 306 -8.97 18.88 7.00
CA CYS A 306 -10.07 18.28 6.24
C CYS A 306 -11.12 17.72 7.20
N ASP A 307 -12.34 18.27 7.18
CA ASP A 307 -13.43 17.84 8.08
C ASP A 307 -13.76 16.36 7.95
N GLU A 308 -13.72 15.83 6.72
CA GLU A 308 -13.98 14.42 6.46
C GLU A 308 -12.96 13.56 7.20
N LEU A 309 -11.66 13.84 7.02
CA LEU A 309 -10.61 13.07 7.67
C LEU A 309 -10.60 13.26 9.19
N THR A 310 -10.91 14.45 9.73
CA THR A 310 -10.99 14.66 11.18
C THR A 310 -12.22 14.00 11.81
N ASN A 311 -13.29 13.77 11.04
CA ASN A 311 -14.43 12.96 11.47
C ASN A 311 -14.12 11.46 11.42
N ILE A 312 -13.31 11.02 10.46
CA ILE A 312 -12.96 9.61 10.26
C ILE A 312 -11.89 9.16 11.25
N PHE A 313 -10.82 9.92 11.46
CA PHE A 313 -9.64 9.45 12.18
C PHE A 313 -9.49 10.14 13.53
N PHE A 314 -9.53 9.35 14.60
CA PHE A 314 -9.20 9.80 15.95
C PHE A 314 -7.78 9.36 16.30
N THR A 315 -7.12 10.10 17.20
CA THR A 315 -5.70 9.92 17.46
C THR A 315 -5.33 10.04 18.93
N THR A 316 -4.21 9.44 19.31
CA THR A 316 -3.62 9.58 20.64
C THR A 316 -2.78 10.85 20.75
N HIS A 317 -2.40 11.24 21.97
CA HIS A 317 -1.31 12.21 22.13
C HIS A 317 0.01 11.64 21.60
N PRO A 318 0.86 12.48 20.98
CA PRO A 318 2.16 12.05 20.48
C PRO A 318 3.07 11.52 21.59
N THR A 319 3.97 10.63 21.23
CA THR A 319 5.03 10.12 22.12
C THR A 319 6.26 9.73 21.31
N SER A 320 7.38 9.45 21.97
CA SER A 320 8.55 8.85 21.35
C SER A 320 9.08 7.73 22.24
N LEU A 321 9.95 6.88 21.69
CA LEU A 321 10.58 5.82 22.49
C LEU A 321 11.28 6.40 23.74
N ASN A 322 11.92 7.56 23.61
CA ASN A 322 12.63 8.20 24.71
C ASN A 322 11.67 8.56 25.86
N PHE A 323 10.52 9.16 25.55
CA PHE A 323 9.52 9.49 26.57
C PHE A 323 8.90 8.25 27.20
N GLU A 324 8.58 7.21 26.41
CA GLU A 324 8.02 5.97 26.96
C GLU A 324 8.96 5.28 27.94
N GLU A 325 10.26 5.24 27.64
CA GLU A 325 11.25 4.66 28.55
C GLU A 325 11.42 5.50 29.82
N ILE A 326 11.38 6.84 29.75
CA ILE A 326 11.41 7.68 30.95
C ILE A 326 10.19 7.42 31.85
N LEU A 327 9.00 7.23 31.24
CA LEU A 327 7.76 6.95 31.96
C LEU A 327 7.74 5.55 32.58
N ASP A 328 8.29 4.55 31.88
CA ASP A 328 8.29 3.16 32.31
C ASP A 328 9.51 2.41 31.74
N ASN A 329 10.58 2.36 32.53
CA ASN A 329 11.77 1.55 32.28
C ASN A 329 11.85 0.43 33.33
N PRO A 330 11.17 -0.71 33.13
CA PRO A 330 11.05 -1.71 34.17
C PRO A 330 12.42 -2.28 34.57
N HIS A 331 12.82 -2.06 35.83
CA HIS A 331 14.08 -2.53 36.41
C HIS A 331 14.21 -4.07 36.48
N ARG A 332 13.12 -4.83 36.26
CA ARG A 332 13.10 -6.29 36.25
C ARG A 332 12.22 -6.77 35.10
N LYS A 333 12.69 -7.76 34.34
CA LYS A 333 11.78 -8.60 33.54
C LYS A 333 10.77 -9.17 34.53
N ALA A 334 9.49 -8.87 34.36
CA ALA A 334 8.45 -9.57 35.11
C ALA A 334 8.70 -11.07 34.89
N SER A 335 9.05 -11.79 35.95
CA SER A 335 9.04 -13.25 35.94
C SER A 335 7.58 -13.64 35.78
N VAL A 336 7.17 -13.93 34.55
CA VAL A 336 5.90 -14.61 34.27
C VAL A 336 6.02 -16.04 34.77
N ALA A 337 5.92 -16.20 36.09
CA ALA A 337 5.63 -17.48 36.68
C ALA A 337 4.21 -17.85 36.25
N GLY A 338 4.08 -18.90 35.40
CA GLY A 338 2.89 -19.75 35.40
C GLY A 338 1.84 -19.56 34.30
N PHE A 339 1.91 -18.54 33.44
CA PHE A 339 1.05 -18.47 32.25
C PHE A 339 1.93 -18.25 31.02
N GLY A 340 1.94 -19.22 30.10
CA GLY A 340 2.65 -19.08 28.83
C GLY A 340 2.18 -17.80 28.16
N ILE A 341 3.06 -16.81 28.05
CA ILE A 341 2.80 -15.66 27.19
C ILE A 341 2.60 -16.27 25.80
N PRO A 342 1.46 -16.03 25.13
CA PRO A 342 1.27 -16.49 23.76
C PRO A 342 2.48 -16.03 22.94
N LYS A 343 3.17 -16.99 22.33
CA LYS A 343 4.27 -16.67 21.43
C LYS A 343 3.68 -15.83 20.29
N ASP A 344 4.18 -14.62 20.11
CA ASP A 344 3.87 -13.81 18.93
C ASP A 344 4.50 -14.53 17.73
N ASP A 345 3.68 -14.87 16.74
CA ASP A 345 4.11 -15.55 15.52
C ASP A 345 4.80 -14.60 14.54
N LYS A 346 4.72 -13.28 14.83
CA LYS A 346 5.38 -12.22 14.08
C LYS A 346 6.82 -12.07 14.53
N GLU A 347 7.75 -12.23 13.60
CA GLU A 347 9.18 -12.07 13.85
C GLU A 347 9.80 -11.07 12.87
N ILE A 348 10.88 -10.42 13.31
CA ILE A 348 11.66 -9.50 12.50
C ILE A 348 13.16 -9.75 12.67
N GLU A 349 13.90 -9.61 11.58
CA GLU A 349 15.34 -9.84 11.48
C GLU A 349 16.08 -8.55 11.06
N LEU A 350 16.35 -7.66 12.01
CA LEU A 350 17.03 -6.38 11.74
C LEU A 350 18.55 -6.54 11.59
N ILE A 351 19.10 -7.60 12.18
CA ILE A 351 20.50 -8.01 12.10
C ILE A 351 20.48 -9.42 11.51
N GLU A 352 21.32 -9.67 10.52
CA GLU A 352 21.44 -10.97 9.86
C GLU A 352 21.58 -12.10 10.88
N GLU A 353 20.77 -13.16 10.70
CA GLU A 353 20.68 -14.34 11.59
C GLU A 353 20.10 -14.07 12.98
N VAL A 354 19.68 -12.84 13.30
CA VAL A 354 19.09 -12.48 14.60
C VAL A 354 17.59 -12.21 14.46
N ARG A 355 16.80 -13.27 14.63
CA ARG A 355 15.33 -13.18 14.67
C ARG A 355 14.80 -12.87 16.05
N VAL A 356 13.87 -11.92 16.12
CA VAL A 356 13.23 -11.49 17.37
C VAL A 356 11.73 -11.36 17.16
N GLU A 357 10.94 -11.80 18.16
CA GLU A 357 9.50 -11.55 18.19
C GLU A 357 9.20 -10.05 18.11
N TYR A 358 8.27 -9.66 17.24
CA TYR A 358 7.99 -8.26 16.93
C TYR A 358 7.57 -7.46 18.18
N ASN A 359 6.69 -8.03 19.02
CA ASN A 359 6.23 -7.42 20.26
C ASN A 359 7.36 -7.11 21.28
N LYS A 360 8.52 -7.79 21.21
CA LYS A 360 9.68 -7.58 22.08
C LYS A 360 10.59 -6.44 21.59
N THR A 361 10.44 -6.02 20.34
CA THR A 361 11.19 -4.89 19.77
C THR A 361 10.71 -3.54 20.32
N ALA A 362 11.48 -2.48 20.07
CA ALA A 362 11.04 -1.12 20.38
C ALA A 362 9.75 -0.74 19.64
N PHE A 363 9.57 -1.23 18.41
CA PHE A 363 8.36 -1.02 17.60
C PHE A 363 7.14 -1.60 18.31
N GLY A 364 7.17 -2.90 18.59
CA GLY A 364 6.05 -3.59 19.24
C GLY A 364 5.74 -3.06 20.64
N LYS A 365 6.75 -2.69 21.43
CA LYS A 365 6.55 -2.04 22.73
C LYS A 365 5.84 -0.69 22.61
N LEU A 366 6.26 0.15 21.66
CA LEU A 366 5.66 1.46 21.43
C LEU A 366 4.20 1.33 20.97
N GLU A 367 3.92 0.41 20.05
CA GLU A 367 2.57 0.08 19.59
C GLU A 367 1.67 -0.38 20.74
N ASN A 368 2.15 -1.31 21.57
CA ASN A 368 1.42 -1.80 22.74
C ASN A 368 1.08 -0.69 23.75
N LYS A 369 1.94 0.32 23.89
CA LYS A 369 1.68 1.51 24.73
C LYS A 369 0.61 2.40 24.10
N LEU A 370 0.76 2.71 22.81
CA LEU A 370 -0.18 3.55 22.06
C LEU A 370 -1.59 2.93 21.96
N GLN A 371 -1.70 1.61 21.81
CA GLN A 371 -2.97 0.89 21.73
C GLN A 371 -3.84 1.09 22.98
N LYS A 372 -3.22 1.24 24.16
CA LYS A 372 -3.89 1.43 25.46
C LYS A 372 -4.27 2.88 25.76
N ARG A 373 -3.88 3.83 24.91
CA ARG A 373 -4.16 5.26 25.12
C ARG A 373 -5.56 5.63 24.64
N ASN A 374 -6.14 6.64 25.28
CA ASN A 374 -7.38 7.25 24.84
C ASN A 374 -7.22 7.90 23.46
N LEU A 375 -8.30 7.87 22.70
CA LEU A 375 -8.41 8.49 21.38
C LEU A 375 -9.12 9.83 21.48
N TYR A 376 -8.66 10.78 20.67
CA TYR A 376 -9.16 12.13 20.62
C TYR A 376 -9.41 12.54 19.17
N LYS A 377 -10.49 13.28 18.95
CA LYS A 377 -10.77 13.90 17.66
C LYS A 377 -9.85 15.10 17.46
N ILE A 378 -9.27 15.23 16.26
CA ILE A 378 -8.55 16.44 15.85
C ILE A 378 -9.55 17.60 15.72
N LYS A 379 -9.23 18.73 16.35
CA LYS A 379 -10.05 19.95 16.31
C LYS A 379 -9.57 20.90 15.24
#